data_AF-A0A7K2M8T8-F1
#
_entry.id   AF-A0A7K2M8T8-F1
#
_cell.length_a   1.000
_cell.length_b   1.000
_cell.length_c   1.000
_cell.angle_alpha   90.00
_cell.angle_beta   90.00
_cell.angle_gamma   90.00
#
_symmetry.space_group_name_H-M   'P 1'
#
loop_
_entity.id
_entity.type
_entity.pdbx_description
1 polymer ?
#
loop_
_entity_poly.entity_id
_entity_poly.type
_entity_poly.pdbx_seq_one_letter_code
_entity_poly.pdbx_strand_id
1 'polypeptide(L)'
;VAGWPAEAVTARRLRDDLLEEAPASAILPRAERFTRRVGRSRTLYWLTRGVGLLSAADARAASVTGPAVRAAGGDVPARYRQWLTEVMDAVRQLDATAPLNPVAQESPRGRWDAERPPSAALVKLLPRLLVGAELGAARLVVASLDPDPDELTACRLEVARG
;
A
#
# COMPACT_ATOMS: atom_id res chain seq x y z
N VAL A 1 -3.93 -1.00 13.71
CA VAL A 1 -5.36 -0.76 13.39
C VAL A 1 -6.19 -2.02 13.62
N ALA A 2 -5.81 -3.19 13.08
CA ALA A 2 -6.54 -4.45 13.25
C ALA A 2 -6.35 -5.17 14.62
N GLY A 3 -5.96 -4.45 15.69
CA GLY A 3 -5.83 -5.06 17.03
C GLY A 3 -4.77 -6.16 17.17
N TRP A 4 -3.68 -6.13 16.40
CA TRP A 4 -2.61 -7.15 16.44
C TRP A 4 -1.24 -6.56 16.82
N PRO A 5 -0.96 -6.33 18.11
CA PRO A 5 0.20 -5.54 18.54
C PRO A 5 1.56 -6.16 18.20
N ALA A 6 1.71 -7.48 18.36
CA ALA A 6 3.00 -8.15 18.13
C ALA A 6 3.45 -8.04 16.65
N GLU A 7 2.52 -8.14 15.72
CA GLU A 7 2.77 -8.07 14.28
C GLU A 7 2.99 -6.63 13.85
N ALA A 8 2.30 -5.67 14.48
CA ALA A 8 2.59 -4.25 14.29
C ALA A 8 4.02 -3.89 14.76
N VAL A 9 4.48 -4.45 15.89
CA VAL A 9 5.87 -4.29 16.36
C VAL A 9 6.85 -4.93 15.38
N THR A 10 6.54 -6.12 14.87
CA THR A 10 7.39 -6.81 13.89
C THR A 10 7.51 -6.01 12.59
N ALA A 11 6.40 -5.48 12.08
CA ALA A 11 6.37 -4.62 10.90
C ALA A 11 7.19 -3.33 11.12
N ARG A 12 7.04 -2.69 12.29
CA ARG A 12 7.81 -1.50 12.65
C ARG A 12 9.30 -1.77 12.66
N ARG A 13 9.74 -2.84 13.32
CA ARG A 13 11.17 -3.22 13.34
C ARG A 13 11.71 -3.50 11.94
N LEU A 14 10.95 -4.19 11.09
CA LEU A 14 11.37 -4.41 9.70
C LEU A 14 11.53 -3.11 8.92
N ARG A 15 10.60 -2.16 9.10
CA ARG A 15 10.69 -0.84 8.50
C ARG A 15 11.91 -0.08 9.01
N ASP A 16 12.13 -0.08 10.32
CA ASP A 16 13.23 0.66 10.94
C ASP A 16 14.58 0.07 10.49
N ASP A 17 14.72 -1.26 10.46
CA ASP A 17 15.91 -1.94 9.92
C ASP A 17 16.15 -1.58 8.43
N LEU A 18 15.09 -1.45 7.61
CA LEU A 18 15.19 -1.01 6.21
C LEU A 18 15.62 0.45 6.08
N LEU A 19 15.14 1.33 6.97
CA LEU A 19 15.53 2.75 7.00
C LEU A 19 16.97 2.93 7.49
N GLU A 20 17.48 1.99 8.28
CA GLU A 20 18.89 1.91 8.69
C GLU A 20 19.77 1.19 7.64
N GLU A 21 19.25 0.99 6.42
CA GLU A 21 19.96 0.39 5.28
C GLU A 21 20.50 -1.02 5.55
N ALA A 22 19.80 -1.81 6.38
CA ALA A 22 20.18 -3.20 6.62
C ALA A 22 20.15 -4.02 5.32
N PRO A 23 21.13 -4.92 5.10
CA PRO A 23 21.27 -5.66 3.85
C PRO A 23 20.13 -6.67 3.65
N ALA A 24 19.85 -7.05 2.40
CA ALA A 24 18.77 -7.97 2.07
C ALA A 24 18.88 -9.31 2.82
N SER A 25 20.11 -9.80 3.03
CA SER A 25 20.38 -11.04 3.75
C SER A 25 19.86 -11.05 5.20
N ALA A 26 19.84 -9.88 5.86
CA ALA A 26 19.31 -9.72 7.22
C ALA A 26 17.78 -9.56 7.22
N ILE A 27 17.23 -8.87 6.22
CA ILE A 27 15.79 -8.54 6.14
C ILE A 27 14.97 -9.71 5.61
N LEU A 28 15.42 -10.37 4.53
CA LEU A 28 14.63 -11.32 3.75
C LEU A 28 14.01 -12.45 4.60
N PRO A 29 14.76 -13.17 5.47
CA PRO A 29 14.17 -14.25 6.27
C PRO A 29 13.10 -13.75 7.26
N ARG A 30 13.26 -12.53 7.77
CA ARG A 30 12.30 -11.91 8.71
C ARG A 30 11.07 -11.42 7.96
N ALA A 31 11.23 -10.82 6.78
CA ALA A 31 10.15 -10.41 5.89
C ALA A 31 9.31 -11.61 5.43
N GLU A 32 9.93 -12.73 5.04
CA GLU A 32 9.21 -13.95 4.66
C GLU A 32 8.34 -14.52 5.79
N ARG A 33 8.88 -14.53 7.02
CA ARG A 33 8.12 -14.96 8.20
C ARG A 33 6.94 -14.02 8.46
N PHE A 34 7.15 -12.72 8.38
CA PHE A 34 6.12 -11.72 8.54
C PHE A 34 5.02 -11.87 7.49
N THR A 35 5.38 -11.90 6.20
CA THR A 35 4.47 -12.09 5.06
C THR A 35 3.66 -13.37 5.18
N ARG A 36 4.29 -14.49 5.53
CA ARG A 36 3.58 -15.75 5.74
C ARG A 36 2.59 -15.67 6.91
N ARG A 37 2.98 -15.06 8.02
CA ARG A 37 2.12 -14.97 9.21
C ARG A 37 0.91 -14.08 8.97
N VAL A 38 1.12 -12.89 8.40
CA VAL A 38 0.03 -11.94 8.10
C VAL A 38 -0.83 -12.46 6.95
N GLY A 39 -0.21 -12.89 5.85
CA GLY A 39 -0.91 -13.35 4.65
C GLY A 39 -1.81 -14.58 4.88
N ARG A 40 -1.39 -15.51 5.76
CA ARG A 40 -2.13 -16.73 6.09
C ARG A 40 -3.04 -16.60 7.31
N SER A 41 -3.11 -15.44 7.96
CA SER A 41 -3.98 -15.23 9.12
C SER A 41 -5.45 -15.30 8.71
N ARG A 42 -6.12 -16.39 9.10
CA ARG A 42 -7.56 -16.57 8.88
C ARG A 42 -8.37 -15.54 9.66
N THR A 43 -7.97 -15.25 10.90
CA THR A 43 -8.66 -14.26 11.75
C THR A 43 -8.60 -12.88 11.12
N LEU A 44 -7.43 -12.42 10.69
CA LEU A 44 -7.31 -11.12 10.03
C LEU A 44 -8.15 -11.07 8.76
N TYR A 45 -8.10 -12.12 7.94
CA TYR A 45 -8.95 -12.23 6.75
C TYR A 45 -10.44 -12.12 7.10
N TRP A 46 -10.93 -12.88 8.08
CA TRP A 46 -12.34 -12.86 8.45
C TRP A 46 -12.80 -11.53 9.05
N LEU A 47 -11.93 -10.85 9.81
CA LEU A 47 -12.25 -9.54 10.40
C LEU A 47 -12.24 -8.40 9.39
N THR A 48 -11.61 -8.57 8.23
CA THR A 48 -11.40 -7.48 7.27
C THR A 48 -11.95 -7.75 5.87
N ARG A 49 -12.42 -8.97 5.58
CA ARG A 49 -13.06 -9.32 4.30
C ARG A 49 -14.29 -8.45 4.03
N GLY A 50 -14.43 -8.02 2.79
CA GLY A 50 -15.52 -7.14 2.35
C GLY A 50 -15.37 -5.68 2.78
N VAL A 51 -14.36 -5.32 3.58
CA VAL A 51 -14.11 -3.92 3.96
C VAL A 51 -13.46 -3.19 2.79
N GLY A 52 -14.04 -2.03 2.42
CA GLY A 52 -13.49 -1.15 1.38
C GLY A 52 -13.42 -1.79 0.00
N LEU A 53 -14.49 -2.44 -0.43
CA LEU A 53 -14.61 -3.01 -1.77
C LEU A 53 -14.43 -1.93 -2.84
N LEU A 54 -13.43 -2.13 -3.70
CA LEU A 54 -13.12 -1.29 -4.83
C LEU A 54 -13.20 -2.14 -6.09
N SER A 55 -14.21 -1.90 -6.92
CA SER A 55 -14.32 -2.63 -8.17
C SER A 55 -13.26 -2.17 -9.18
N ALA A 56 -12.87 -3.06 -10.10
CA ALA A 56 -11.96 -2.71 -11.18
C ALA A 56 -12.55 -1.61 -12.09
N ALA A 57 -13.87 -1.54 -12.23
CA ALA A 57 -14.53 -0.50 -13.01
C ALA A 57 -14.34 0.88 -12.36
N ASP A 58 -14.44 0.95 -11.04
CA ASP A 58 -14.28 2.19 -10.30
C ASP A 58 -12.82 2.65 -10.24
N ALA A 59 -11.89 1.72 -10.07
CA ALA A 59 -10.47 2.02 -10.14
C ALA A 59 -10.10 2.60 -11.51
N ARG A 60 -10.63 2.02 -12.61
CA ARG A 60 -10.48 2.57 -13.97
C ARG A 60 -11.13 3.94 -14.13
N ALA A 61 -12.36 4.11 -13.65
CA ALA A 61 -13.08 5.39 -13.74
C ALA A 61 -12.33 6.52 -13.01
N ALA A 62 -11.66 6.20 -11.89
CA ALA A 62 -10.82 7.12 -11.15
C ALA A 62 -9.38 7.21 -11.68
N SER A 63 -9.02 6.48 -12.74
CA SER A 63 -7.66 6.41 -13.29
C SER A 63 -6.59 6.03 -12.26
N VAL A 64 -6.94 5.19 -11.29
CA VAL A 64 -6.01 4.70 -10.26
C VAL A 64 -5.24 3.50 -10.79
N THR A 65 -3.95 3.44 -10.48
CA THR A 65 -3.04 2.34 -10.83
C THR A 65 -2.26 1.89 -9.59
N GLY A 66 -1.31 0.96 -9.74
CA GLY A 66 -0.46 0.51 -8.64
C GLY A 66 -0.98 -0.69 -7.83
N PRO A 67 -0.21 -1.11 -6.82
CA PRO A 67 -0.49 -2.26 -5.96
C PRO A 67 -1.90 -2.26 -5.37
N ALA A 68 -2.38 -1.11 -4.88
CA ALA A 68 -3.66 -1.00 -4.20
C ALA A 68 -4.87 -1.38 -5.07
N VAL A 69 -4.75 -1.33 -6.40
CA VAL A 69 -5.84 -1.67 -7.33
C VAL A 69 -5.57 -2.90 -8.19
N ARG A 70 -4.33 -3.42 -8.20
CA ARG A 70 -4.00 -4.72 -8.81
C ARG A 70 -4.61 -5.91 -8.05
N ALA A 71 -4.94 -5.72 -6.78
CA ALA A 71 -5.40 -6.77 -5.90
C ALA A 71 -6.73 -7.42 -6.36
N ALA A 72 -6.72 -8.74 -6.55
CA ALA A 72 -7.92 -9.49 -6.93
C ALA A 72 -9.02 -9.41 -5.83
N GLY A 73 -10.20 -8.92 -6.18
CA GLY A 73 -11.35 -8.78 -5.27
C GLY A 73 -11.47 -7.41 -4.60
N GLY A 74 -10.42 -6.59 -4.60
CA GLY A 74 -10.50 -5.16 -4.30
C GLY A 74 -10.95 -4.77 -2.89
N ASP A 75 -10.92 -5.66 -1.90
CA ASP A 75 -11.14 -5.33 -0.47
C ASP A 75 -9.81 -5.20 0.29
N VAL A 76 -9.88 -4.89 1.59
CA VAL A 76 -8.68 -4.75 2.45
C VAL A 76 -7.79 -6.00 2.43
N PRO A 77 -8.30 -7.24 2.57
CA PRO A 77 -7.51 -8.46 2.41
C PRO A 77 -6.80 -8.62 1.08
N ALA A 78 -7.49 -8.35 -0.01
CA ALA A 78 -6.89 -8.37 -1.33
C ALA A 78 -5.69 -7.40 -1.36
N ARG A 79 -5.90 -6.16 -0.92
CA ARG A 79 -4.88 -5.11 -0.96
C ARG A 79 -3.68 -5.41 -0.07
N TYR A 80 -3.86 -5.76 1.21
CA TYR A 80 -2.69 -6.04 2.05
C TYR A 80 -1.92 -7.26 1.55
N ARG A 81 -2.57 -8.28 0.97
CA ARG A 81 -1.87 -9.42 0.39
C ARG A 81 -1.06 -9.01 -0.83
N GLN A 82 -1.59 -8.13 -1.68
CA GLN A 82 -0.82 -7.56 -2.77
C GLN A 82 0.40 -6.81 -2.23
N TRP A 83 0.24 -5.95 -1.22
CA TRP A 83 1.35 -5.25 -0.58
C TRP A 83 2.41 -6.18 0.00
N LEU A 84 2.01 -7.29 0.61
CA LEU A 84 2.96 -8.30 1.09
C LEU A 84 3.77 -8.93 -0.06
N THR A 85 3.16 -9.15 -1.23
CA THR A 85 3.87 -9.60 -2.43
C THR A 85 4.86 -8.55 -2.91
N GLU A 86 4.43 -7.29 -3.05
CA GLU A 86 5.28 -6.17 -3.51
C GLU A 86 6.48 -5.97 -2.59
N VAL A 87 6.27 -6.01 -1.26
CA VAL A 87 7.36 -5.91 -0.27
C VAL A 87 8.37 -7.05 -0.44
N MET A 88 7.91 -8.28 -0.68
CA MET A 88 8.82 -9.40 -0.89
C MET A 88 9.62 -9.25 -2.19
N ASP A 89 9.01 -8.76 -3.25
CA ASP A 89 9.69 -8.54 -4.54
C ASP A 89 10.70 -7.37 -4.45
N ALA A 90 10.36 -6.32 -3.70
CA ALA A 90 11.27 -5.22 -3.39
C ALA A 90 12.46 -5.67 -2.52
N VAL A 91 12.22 -6.42 -1.44
CA VAL A 91 13.31 -6.90 -0.56
C VAL A 91 14.27 -7.83 -1.31
N ARG A 92 13.78 -8.65 -2.25
CA ARG A 92 14.66 -9.49 -3.09
C ARG A 92 15.55 -8.70 -4.03
N GLN A 93 15.17 -7.46 -4.35
CA GLN A 93 15.91 -6.55 -5.21
C GLN A 93 16.66 -5.47 -4.42
N LEU A 94 16.66 -5.53 -3.09
CA LEU A 94 17.18 -4.46 -2.23
C LEU A 94 18.68 -4.18 -2.50
N ASP A 95 19.48 -5.23 -2.72
CA ASP A 95 20.91 -5.10 -2.98
C ASP A 95 21.23 -4.90 -4.49
N ALA A 96 20.21 -4.76 -5.35
CA ALA A 96 20.41 -4.54 -6.77
C ALA A 96 20.93 -3.12 -7.03
N THR A 97 22.00 -3.02 -7.82
CA THR A 97 22.65 -1.74 -8.16
C THR A 97 22.22 -1.18 -9.51
N ALA A 98 21.38 -1.91 -10.25
CA ALA A 98 20.87 -1.44 -11.52
C ALA A 98 19.99 -0.19 -11.32
N PRO A 99 20.12 0.85 -12.16
CA PRO A 99 19.25 2.02 -12.07
C PRO A 99 17.76 1.63 -12.20
N LEU A 100 16.91 2.30 -11.42
CA LEU A 100 15.47 2.13 -11.54
C LEU A 100 15.00 2.61 -12.92
N ASN A 101 14.12 1.83 -13.55
CA ASN A 101 13.50 2.21 -14.82
C ASN A 101 12.10 2.77 -14.57
N PRO A 102 11.90 4.09 -14.62
CA PRO A 102 10.61 4.72 -14.27
C PRO A 102 9.50 4.42 -15.29
N VAL A 103 9.84 3.91 -16.48
CA VAL A 103 8.85 3.48 -17.48
C VAL A 103 8.35 2.06 -17.18
N ALA A 104 9.23 1.20 -16.67
CA ALA A 104 8.91 -0.20 -16.38
C ALA A 104 8.44 -0.43 -14.94
N GLN A 105 8.78 0.48 -14.02
CA GLN A 105 8.49 0.35 -12.61
C GLN A 105 7.57 1.49 -12.17
N GLU A 106 6.40 1.12 -11.64
CA GLU A 106 5.47 2.08 -11.05
C GLU A 106 5.94 2.47 -9.65
N SER A 107 5.62 3.70 -9.22
CA SER A 107 5.78 4.08 -7.82
C SER A 107 4.91 3.17 -6.95
N PRO A 108 5.26 2.99 -5.65
CA PRO A 108 4.46 2.22 -4.73
C PRO A 108 2.98 2.64 -4.73
N ARG A 109 2.64 3.91 -4.98
CA ARG A 109 1.25 4.40 -4.97
C ARG A 109 0.56 4.32 -6.34
N GLY A 110 1.28 3.96 -7.39
CA GLY A 110 0.80 3.90 -8.77
C GLY A 110 1.78 4.54 -9.74
N ARG A 111 1.35 4.68 -11.00
CA ARG A 111 2.11 5.38 -12.02
C ARG A 111 2.34 6.83 -11.60
N TRP A 112 3.59 7.26 -11.62
CA TRP A 112 3.97 8.63 -11.32
C TRP A 112 3.53 9.57 -12.45
N ASP A 113 2.92 10.69 -12.06
CA ASP A 113 2.52 11.82 -12.92
C ASP A 113 2.67 13.09 -12.07
N ALA A 114 3.48 14.04 -12.57
CA ALA A 114 3.77 15.28 -11.85
C ALA A 114 2.52 16.16 -11.67
N GLU A 115 1.67 16.24 -12.69
CA GLU A 115 0.44 17.06 -12.62
C GLU A 115 -0.61 16.40 -11.72
N ARG A 116 -0.58 15.06 -11.63
CA ARG A 116 -1.59 14.24 -10.95
C ARG A 116 -0.92 13.11 -10.18
N PRO A 117 -0.33 13.40 -9.01
CA PRO A 117 0.35 12.38 -8.25
C PRO A 117 -0.61 11.24 -7.87
N PRO A 118 -0.13 9.98 -7.82
CA PRO A 118 -0.99 8.81 -7.69
C PRO A 118 -1.86 8.85 -6.43
N SER A 119 -1.37 9.41 -5.33
CA SER A 119 -2.14 9.57 -4.09
C SER A 119 -3.36 10.48 -4.24
N ALA A 120 -3.34 11.45 -5.16
CA ALA A 120 -4.50 12.31 -5.41
C ALA A 120 -5.68 11.50 -5.99
N ALA A 121 -5.40 10.54 -6.87
CA ALA A 121 -6.43 9.65 -7.42
C ALA A 121 -6.96 8.68 -6.35
N LEU A 122 -6.08 8.14 -5.50
CA LEU A 122 -6.47 7.29 -4.37
C LEU A 122 -7.39 8.03 -3.38
N VAL A 123 -7.06 9.28 -3.04
CA VAL A 123 -7.88 10.10 -2.12
C VAL A 123 -9.27 10.40 -2.68
N LYS A 124 -9.41 10.59 -3.99
CA LYS A 124 -10.71 10.79 -4.65
C LYS A 124 -11.65 9.60 -4.50
N LEU A 125 -11.13 8.38 -4.26
CA LEU A 125 -11.95 7.20 -3.99
C LEU A 125 -12.49 7.16 -2.56
N LEU A 126 -11.81 7.82 -1.60
CA LEU A 126 -12.11 7.69 -0.18
C LEU A 126 -13.54 8.05 0.18
N PRO A 127 -14.14 9.19 -0.26
CA PRO A 127 -15.50 9.52 0.12
C PRO A 127 -16.48 8.38 -0.14
N ARG A 128 -16.37 7.73 -1.30
CA ARG A 128 -17.25 6.63 -1.68
C ARG A 128 -16.98 5.34 -0.90
N LEU A 129 -15.72 5.04 -0.61
CA LEU A 129 -15.33 3.83 0.12
C LEU A 129 -15.59 3.94 1.63
N LEU A 130 -15.76 5.16 2.15
CA LEU A 130 -15.92 5.45 3.57
C LEU A 130 -17.38 5.72 3.98
N VAL A 131 -18.29 5.97 3.03
CA VAL A 131 -19.72 6.12 3.33
C VAL A 131 -20.25 4.87 4.02
N GLY A 132 -20.84 5.05 5.20
CA GLY A 132 -21.38 3.96 6.01
C GLY A 132 -20.34 3.10 6.72
N ALA A 133 -19.04 3.40 6.58
CA ALA A 133 -17.99 2.69 7.30
C ALA A 133 -17.85 3.23 8.74
N GLU A 134 -17.78 2.32 9.71
CA GLU A 134 -17.34 2.64 11.05
C GLU A 134 -15.86 3.08 11.07
N LEU A 135 -15.46 3.84 12.10
CA LEU A 135 -14.11 4.41 12.18
C LEU A 135 -12.98 3.37 12.05
N GLY A 136 -13.17 2.17 12.61
CA GLY A 136 -12.21 1.07 12.49
C GLY A 136 -12.02 0.61 11.05
N ALA A 137 -13.14 0.35 10.35
CA ALA A 137 -13.15 -0.03 8.94
C ALA A 137 -12.57 1.09 8.07
N ALA A 138 -12.98 2.34 8.31
CA ALA A 138 -12.48 3.50 7.57
C ALA A 138 -10.94 3.62 7.63
N ARG A 139 -10.36 3.43 8.82
CA ARG A 139 -8.90 3.42 9.00
C ARG A 139 -8.23 2.27 8.26
N LEU A 140 -8.87 1.10 8.19
CA LEU A 140 -8.35 -0.03 7.41
C LEU A 140 -8.41 0.23 5.90
N VAL A 141 -9.50 0.85 5.41
CA VAL A 141 -9.62 1.27 4.00
C VAL A 141 -8.48 2.21 3.63
N VAL A 142 -8.32 3.32 4.37
CA VAL A 142 -7.26 4.31 4.11
C VAL A 142 -5.88 3.65 4.16
N ALA A 143 -5.58 2.88 5.21
CA ALA A 143 -4.28 2.22 5.35
C ALA A 143 -4.00 1.19 4.25
N SER A 144 -5.03 0.53 3.71
CA SER A 144 -4.85 -0.45 2.63
C SER A 144 -4.65 0.19 1.25
N LEU A 145 -5.11 1.43 1.06
CA LEU A 145 -4.87 2.22 -0.15
C LEU A 145 -3.50 2.92 -0.09
N ASP A 146 -3.03 3.24 1.12
CA ASP A 146 -1.72 3.85 1.39
C ASP A 146 -1.46 5.16 0.61
N PRO A 147 -2.41 6.14 0.62
CA PRO A 147 -2.15 7.44 0.01
C PRO A 147 -1.08 8.19 0.80
N ASP A 148 -0.15 8.80 0.08
CA ASP A 148 0.91 9.63 0.64
C ASP A 148 0.43 11.10 0.77
N PRO A 149 0.38 11.67 1.98
CA PRO A 149 -0.01 13.06 2.18
C PRO A 149 0.99 14.06 1.59
N ASP A 150 2.27 13.70 1.44
CA ASP A 150 3.29 14.60 0.91
C ASP A 150 3.10 14.80 -0.60
N GLU A 151 2.69 13.75 -1.32
CA GLU A 151 2.27 13.82 -2.72
C GLU A 151 1.10 14.80 -2.94
N LEU A 152 0.17 14.87 -1.99
CA LEU A 152 -0.97 15.80 -2.07
C LEU A 152 -0.56 17.25 -1.81
N THR A 153 0.45 17.44 -0.97
CA THR A 153 0.97 18.77 -0.61
C THR A 153 1.83 19.34 -1.74
N ALA A 154 2.65 18.51 -2.39
CA ALA A 154 3.44 18.88 -3.56
C ALA A 154 2.58 19.42 -4.71
N CYS A 155 1.48 18.72 -5.04
CA CYS A 155 0.52 19.15 -6.07
C CYS A 155 -0.09 20.53 -5.76
N ARG A 156 -0.40 20.82 -4.49
CA ARG A 156 -0.97 22.13 -4.09
C ARG A 156 0.04 23.28 -4.27
N LEU A 157 1.33 23.03 -4.05
CA LEU A 157 2.38 24.04 -4.19
C LEU A 157 2.72 24.31 -5.65
N GLU A 158 2.62 23.32 -6.54
CA GLU A 158 2.78 23.53 -7.99
C GLU A 158 1.63 24.36 -8.57
N VAL A 159 0.38 24.09 -8.17
CA VAL A 159 -0.80 24.87 -8.59
C VAL A 159 -0.77 26.31 -8.06
N ALA A 160 -0.12 26.57 -6.93
CA ALA A 160 0.02 27.93 -6.39
C ALA A 160 1.18 28.74 -7.02
N ARG A 161 2.04 28.09 -7.82
CA ARG A 161 3.20 28.71 -8.48
C ARG A 161 3.03 28.86 -10.00
N GLY A 162 1.98 28.30 -10.59
CA GLY A 162 1.57 28.51 -11.98
C GLY A 162 0.43 29.51 -12.07
#